data_AF-T0YQL7-F1
#
_entry.id   AF-T0YQL7-F1
#
_cell.length_a   1.000
_cell.length_b   1.000
_cell.length_c   1.000
_cell.angle_alpha   90.00
_cell.angle_beta   90.00
_cell.angle_gamma   90.00
#
_symmetry.space_group_name_H-M   'P 1'
#
loop_
_entity.id
_entity.type
_entity.pdbx_description
1 polymer ?
#
loop_
_entity_poly.entity_id
_entity_poly.type
_entity_poly.pdbx_seq_one_letter_code
_entity_poly.pdbx_strand_id
1 'polypeptide(L)' 'MSDDTFSFTVDGVEIQATAGQTIIQACDAAGLYIPRLCFHPDLEPAGHCRVCT' A
#
# COMPACT_ATOMS: atom_id res chain seq x y z
N MET A 1 -4.03 -18.12 8.31
CA MET A 1 -3.00 -18.03 7.25
C MET A 1 -1.90 -17.19 7.85
N SER A 2 -0.64 -17.64 7.80
CA SER A 2 0.44 -17.03 8.60
C SER A 2 0.60 -15.54 8.28
N ASP A 3 0.20 -14.69 9.22
CA ASP A 3 0.35 -13.23 9.17
C ASP A 3 1.82 -12.84 9.35
N ASP A 4 2.63 -13.07 8.30
CA ASP A 4 4.00 -12.58 8.26
C ASP A 4 3.95 -11.05 8.15
N THR A 5 4.04 -10.40 9.32
CA THR A 5 4.04 -8.95 9.46
C THR A 5 5.48 -8.47 9.47
N PHE A 6 5.80 -7.49 8.63
CA PHE A 6 7.14 -6.94 8.52
C PHE A 6 7.10 -5.41 8.55
N SER A 7 8.18 -4.81 9.04
CA SER A 7 8.35 -3.35 9.00
C SER A 7 9.14 -2.91 7.77
N PHE A 8 8.80 -1.73 7.28
CA PHE A 8 9.56 -1.01 6.26
C PHE A 8 9.37 0.49 6.45
N THR A 9 10.20 1.28 5.78
CA THR A 9 10.21 2.74 5.94
C THR A 9 9.66 3.43 4.69
N VAL A 10 8.74 4.36 4.89
CA VAL A 10 8.16 5.23 3.85
C VAL A 10 8.29 6.67 4.33
N ASP A 11 8.92 7.53 3.52
CA ASP A 11 9.15 8.95 3.87
C ASP A 11 9.82 9.18 5.24
N GLY A 12 10.66 8.24 5.67
CA GLY A 12 11.33 8.28 6.98
C GLY A 12 10.47 7.81 8.16
N VAL A 13 9.24 7.37 7.91
CA VAL A 13 8.32 6.79 8.90
C VAL A 13 8.37 5.28 8.80
N GLU A 14 8.59 4.60 9.93
CA GLU A 14 8.51 3.14 10.00
C GLU A 14 7.04 2.70 10.08
N ILE A 15 6.63 1.84 9.16
CA ILE A 15 5.27 1.32 9.06
C ILE A 15 5.28 -0.21 9.01
N GLN A 16 4.19 -0.82 9.47
CA GLN A 16 3.99 -2.27 9.50
C GLN A 16 3.10 -2.69 8.32
N ALA A 17 3.49 -3.72 7.58
CA ALA A 17 2.66 -4.35 6.55
C ALA A 17 2.55 -5.85 6.78
N THR A 18 1.48 -6.42 6.23
CA THR A 18 1.23 -7.86 6.22
C THR A 18 1.57 -8.42 4.84
N ALA A 19 2.19 -9.61 4.80
CA ALA A 19 2.43 -10.32 3.55
C ALA A 19 1.13 -10.49 2.73
N GLY A 20 1.20 -10.13 1.44
CA GLY A 20 0.06 -10.16 0.52
C GLY A 20 -0.69 -8.82 0.38
N GLN A 21 -0.42 -7.85 1.26
CA GLN A 21 -0.91 -6.48 1.12
C GLN A 21 -0.11 -5.72 0.06
N THR A 22 -0.77 -4.85 -0.70
CA THR A 22 -0.07 -3.92 -1.62
C THR A 22 0.56 -2.77 -0.83
N ILE A 23 1.61 -2.15 -1.37
CA ILE A 23 2.26 -0.97 -0.76
C ILE A 23 1.24 0.14 -0.50
N ILE A 24 0.31 0.35 -1.44
CA ILE A 24 -0.77 1.35 -1.31
C ILE A 24 -1.63 1.08 -0.08
N GLN A 25 -2.06 -0.16 0.12
CA GLN A 25 -2.88 -0.54 1.28
C GLN A 25 -2.10 -0.43 2.59
N ALA A 26 -0.80 -0.75 2.59
CA ALA A 26 0.06 -0.60 3.77
C ALA A 26 0.22 0.87 4.17
N CYS A 27 0.48 1.74 3.19
CA CYS A 27 0.57 3.18 3.41
C CYS A 27 -0.76 3.77 3.90
N ASP A 28 -1.90 3.33 3.33
CA ASP A 28 -3.23 3.76 3.79
C ASP A 28 -3.50 3.39 5.25
N ALA A 29 -3.15 2.17 5.65
CA ALA A 29 -3.29 1.71 7.03
C ALA A 29 -2.44 2.54 8.00
N ALA A 30 -1.30 3.06 7.52
CA ALA A 30 -0.43 3.97 8.26
C ALA A 30 -0.82 5.46 8.15
N GLY A 31 -1.87 5.81 7.39
CA GLY A 31 -2.31 7.20 7.16
C GLY A 31 -1.45 7.99 6.15
N LEU A 32 -0.60 7.32 5.38
CA LEU A 32 0.23 7.90 4.33
C LEU A 32 -0.48 7.81 2.98
N TYR A 33 -0.78 8.97 2.39
CA TYR A 33 -1.49 9.01 1.12
C TYR A 33 -0.53 8.90 -0.08
N ILE A 34 -0.67 7.81 -0.84
CA ILE A 34 -0.07 7.69 -2.18
C ILE A 34 -1.08 8.18 -3.24
N PRO A 35 -0.71 9.18 -4.07
CA PRO A 35 -1.54 9.64 -5.18
C PRO A 35 -1.87 8.51 -6.16
N ARG A 36 -3.16 8.36 -6.46
CA ARG A 36 -3.67 7.28 -7.32
C ARG A 36 -4.96 7.69 -8.01
N LEU A 37 -5.18 7.18 -9.22
CA LEU A 37 -6.42 7.40 -9.98
C LEU A 37 -7.13 6.09 -10.34
N CYS A 38 -6.38 5.04 -10.65
CA CYS A 38 -6.94 3.75 -11.10
C CYS A 38 -7.07 2.70 -9.99
N PHE A 39 -6.83 3.05 -8.73
CA PHE A 39 -6.94 2.14 -7.60
C PHE A 39 -8.21 2.43 -6.80
N HIS A 40 -8.97 1.39 -6.49
CA HIS A 40 -10.15 1.43 -5.63
C HIS A 40 -10.16 0.18 -4.74
N PRO A 41 -10.53 0.25 -3.45
CA PRO A 41 -10.48 -0.90 -2.53
C PRO A 41 -11.30 -2.11 -2.99
N ASP A 42 -12.44 -1.86 -3.65
CA ASP A 42 -13.35 -2.91 -4.13
C ASP A 42 -13.01 -3.43 -5.53
N LEU A 43 -11.94 -2.92 -6.17
CA LEU A 43 -11.55 -3.29 -7.54
C LEU A 43 -10.11 -3.81 -7.57
N GLU A 44 -9.81 -4.66 -8.55
CA GLU A 44 -8.44 -5.11 -8.78
C GLU A 44 -7.54 -3.95 -9.27
N PRO A 45 -6.27 -3.88 -8.83
CA PRO A 45 -5.34 -2.84 -9.27
C PRO A 45 -5.10 -2.89 -10.79
N ALA A 46 -5.53 -1.85 -11.50
CA ALA A 46 -5.47 -1.83 -12.97
C ALA A 46 -4.14 -1.33 -13.55
N GLY A 47 -3.37 -0.51 -12.81
CA GLY A 47 -2.05 -0.01 -13.26
C GLY A 47 -2.04 1.01 -14.42
N HIS A 48 -3.19 1.42 -14.95
CA HIS A 48 -3.26 2.32 -16.11
C HIS A 48 -2.84 3.77 -15.82
N CYS A 49 -3.03 4.27 -14.60
CA CYS A 49 -2.79 5.70 -14.31
C CYS A 49 -1.31 6.06 -14.11
N ARG A 50 -0.47 5.08 -13.71
CA ARG A 50 0.96 5.28 -13.42
C ARG A 50 1.30 6.41 -12.44
N VAL A 51 0.34 6.85 -11.63
CA VAL A 51 0.56 7.93 -10.65
C VAL A 51 1.30 7.45 -9.40
N CYS A 52 1.16 6.16 -9.06
CA CYS A 52 1.71 5.54 -7.85
C CYS A 52 3.07 4.85 -8.07
N THR A 53 3.94 5.38 -8.95
CA THR A 53 5.29 4.85 -9.21
C THR A 53 6.26 5.15 -8.10
#